data_AF-A0A3S4II04-F1
#
_entry.id   AF-A0A3S4II04-F1
#
_cell.length_a   1.000
_cell.length_b   1.000
_cell.length_c   1.000
_cell.angle_alpha   90.00
_cell.angle_beta   90.00
_cell.angle_gamma   90.00
#
_symmetry.space_group_name_H-M   'P 1'
#
loop_
_entity.id
_entity.type
_entity.pdbx_description
1 polymer ?
#
loop_
_entity_poly.entity_id
_entity_poly.type
_entity_poly.pdbx_seq_one_letter_code
_entity_poly.pdbx_strand_id
1 'polypeptide(L)'
;MSTPRPRFPVPDAADFNDYILVFPTDSGIQPIYVYLREDPRKQPGTATGYGEILPENSRWLEAASSGLGAPIPAQVADKLRGRTFRNFDHFRKEFWLAVSECPELMSQFKKSNQFHILNGNAPFNIPSERVGGRKRFEIHHIDFIRDGGEVYDMDKMRVNTVKNHISIHSNK
;
A
#
# COMPACT_ATOMS: atom_id res chain seq x y z
N MET A 1 45.66 6.65 34.36
CA MET A 1 45.03 5.35 34.03
C MET A 1 43.98 5.62 32.97
N SER A 2 44.20 5.22 31.71
CA SER A 2 43.25 5.44 30.62
C SER A 2 42.27 4.27 30.55
N THR A 3 40.98 4.55 30.74
CA THR A 3 39.91 3.56 30.53
C THR A 3 39.79 3.21 29.04
N PRO A 4 39.63 1.94 28.66
CA PRO A 4 39.42 1.56 27.27
C PRO A 4 38.07 2.13 26.78
N ARG A 5 38.04 2.70 25.57
CA ARG A 5 36.75 3.03 24.92
C ARG A 5 36.06 1.72 24.56
N PRO A 6 34.77 1.52 24.92
CA PRO A 6 34.01 0.39 24.42
C PRO A 6 33.99 0.44 22.90
N ARG A 7 34.51 -0.61 22.25
CA ARG A 7 34.38 -0.78 20.80
C ARG A 7 33.03 -1.42 20.57
N PHE A 8 32.00 -0.60 20.37
CA PHE A 8 30.72 -1.11 19.92
C PHE A 8 30.91 -1.69 18.52
N PRO A 9 30.52 -2.95 18.27
CA PRO A 9 30.52 -3.49 16.92
C PRO A 9 29.61 -2.60 16.07
N VAL A 10 30.11 -2.15 14.92
CA VAL A 10 29.28 -1.45 13.94
C VAL A 10 28.33 -2.50 13.36
N PRO A 11 27.00 -2.38 13.55
CA PRO A 11 26.07 -3.35 13.01
C PRO A 11 26.11 -3.34 11.49
N ASP A 12 25.72 -4.46 10.89
CA ASP A 12 25.60 -4.54 9.44
C ASP A 12 24.47 -3.63 8.95
N ALA A 13 24.56 -3.14 7.71
CA ALA A 13 23.61 -2.21 7.10
C ALA A 13 22.14 -2.68 7.19
N ALA A 14 21.92 -3.99 7.25
CA ALA A 14 20.61 -4.62 7.36
C ALA A 14 19.98 -4.54 8.77
N ASP A 15 20.76 -4.28 9.82
CA ASP A 15 20.29 -4.18 11.21
C ASP A 15 20.02 -2.72 11.64
N PHE A 16 19.99 -1.77 10.69
CA PHE A 16 19.92 -0.33 10.98
C PHE A 16 18.58 0.21 11.50
N ASN A 17 17.73 -0.66 12.02
CA ASN A 17 16.35 -0.31 12.33
C ASN A 17 16.15 0.17 13.78
N ASP A 18 17.12 -0.04 14.69
CA ASP A 18 16.94 0.26 16.12
C ASP A 18 18.24 0.77 16.80
N TYR A 19 18.32 2.07 17.10
CA TYR A 19 19.48 2.69 17.73
C TYR A 19 19.13 3.63 18.88
N ILE A 20 19.99 3.62 19.89
CA ILE A 20 20.08 4.70 20.87
C ILE A 20 21.36 5.49 20.56
N LEU A 21 21.20 6.72 20.09
CA LEU A 21 22.30 7.67 19.94
C LEU A 21 22.65 8.23 21.32
N VAL A 22 23.76 7.75 21.88
CA VAL A 22 24.30 8.24 23.15
C VAL A 22 25.37 9.30 22.88
N PHE A 23 25.15 10.51 23.37
CA PHE A 23 26.10 11.62 23.26
C PHE A 23 27.06 11.64 24.46
N PRO A 24 28.25 12.28 24.33
CA PRO A 24 29.13 12.50 25.47
C PRO A 24 28.39 13.17 26.63
N THR A 25 28.66 12.75 27.87
CA THR A 25 27.99 13.27 29.08
C THR A 25 28.07 14.79 29.21
N ASP A 26 29.13 15.40 28.68
CA ASP A 26 29.39 16.83 28.77
C ASP A 26 28.56 17.65 27.75
N SER A 27 27.84 16.98 26.84
CA SER A 27 27.01 17.63 25.83
C SER A 27 25.67 18.14 26.38
N GLY A 28 25.21 17.62 27.52
CA GLY A 28 23.87 17.90 28.06
C GLY A 28 22.70 17.36 27.23
N ILE A 29 22.97 16.61 26.14
CA ILE A 29 21.96 16.05 25.26
C ILE A 29 21.56 14.66 25.78
N GLN A 30 20.27 14.45 26.03
CA GLN A 30 19.76 13.14 26.41
C GLN A 30 19.88 12.13 25.26
N PRO A 31 20.06 10.83 25.53
CA PRO A 31 20.10 9.83 24.48
C PRO A 31 18.86 9.89 23.57
N ILE A 32 19.07 9.84 22.26
CA ILE A 32 17.98 9.89 21.27
C ILE A 32 17.72 8.48 20.78
N TYR A 33 16.48 8.01 20.94
CA TYR A 33 16.00 6.78 20.32
C TYR A 33 15.67 7.03 18.84
N VAL A 34 16.36 6.34 17.94
CA VAL A 34 16.18 6.43 16.49
C VAL A 34 15.75 5.06 15.97
N TYR A 35 14.48 4.97 15.61
CA TYR A 35 13.92 3.82 14.93
C TYR A 35 13.73 4.14 13.45
N LEU A 36 14.58 3.57 12.60
CA LEU A 36 14.45 3.68 11.14
C LEU A 36 13.61 2.49 10.66
N ARG A 37 12.28 2.63 10.62
CA ARG A 37 11.46 1.58 9.99
C ARG A 37 11.65 1.63 8.49
N GLU A 38 12.24 0.61 7.90
CA GLU A 38 12.14 0.43 6.46
C GLU A 38 10.66 0.37 6.06
N ASP A 39 10.27 1.16 5.04
CA ASP A 39 8.90 1.16 4.52
C ASP A 39 8.61 -0.21 3.89
N PRO A 40 7.73 -1.04 4.47
CA PRO A 40 7.51 -2.40 3.96
C PRO A 40 6.96 -2.40 2.53
N ARG A 41 6.37 -1.30 2.06
CA ARG A 41 5.92 -1.14 0.67
C ARG A 41 7.06 -1.01 -0.32
N LYS A 42 8.27 -0.68 0.12
CA LYS A 42 9.47 -0.62 -0.73
C LYS A 42 10.16 -1.97 -0.87
N GLN A 43 9.81 -2.94 -0.02
CA GLN A 43 10.39 -4.27 -0.04
C GLN A 43 9.66 -5.19 -1.04
N PRO A 44 10.37 -6.16 -1.65
CA PRO A 44 9.75 -7.13 -2.52
C PRO A 44 8.83 -8.07 -1.75
N GLY A 45 7.87 -8.68 -2.46
CA GLY A 45 7.01 -9.70 -1.87
C GLY A 45 6.13 -10.39 -2.90
N THR A 46 5.53 -11.50 -2.49
CA THR A 46 4.68 -12.35 -3.33
C THR A 46 3.21 -12.06 -3.03
N ALA A 47 2.40 -11.86 -4.07
CA ALA A 47 0.97 -11.64 -3.87
C ALA A 47 0.25 -12.92 -3.43
N THR A 48 -0.56 -12.77 -2.38
CA THR A 48 -1.40 -13.81 -1.78
C THR A 48 -2.86 -13.32 -1.76
N GLY A 49 -3.76 -14.13 -1.22
CA GLY A 49 -5.18 -13.80 -1.11
C GLY A 49 -6.01 -14.20 -2.33
N TYR A 50 -7.30 -14.42 -2.09
CA TYR A 50 -8.23 -14.94 -3.10
C TYR A 50 -9.07 -13.86 -3.78
N GLY A 51 -9.16 -12.67 -3.20
CA GLY A 51 -10.13 -11.66 -3.60
C GLY A 51 -11.56 -12.11 -3.33
N GLU A 52 -12.51 -11.31 -3.79
CA GLU A 52 -13.94 -11.57 -3.61
C GLU A 52 -14.64 -11.77 -4.96
N ILE A 53 -15.56 -12.72 -4.99
CA ILE A 53 -16.49 -12.88 -6.12
C ILE A 53 -17.49 -11.73 -6.03
N LEU A 54 -17.48 -10.88 -7.05
CA LEU A 54 -18.43 -9.78 -7.13
C LEU A 54 -19.83 -10.30 -7.49
N PRO A 55 -20.91 -9.74 -6.92
CA PRO A 55 -22.26 -10.07 -7.34
C PRO A 55 -22.47 -9.78 -8.84
N GLU A 56 -23.32 -10.57 -9.50
CA GLU A 56 -23.67 -10.34 -10.90
C GLU A 56 -24.22 -8.92 -11.12
N ASN A 57 -23.81 -8.27 -12.22
CA ASN A 57 -24.18 -6.90 -12.59
C ASN A 57 -23.80 -5.82 -11.55
N SER A 58 -22.95 -6.14 -10.56
CA SER A 58 -22.48 -5.15 -9.60
C SER A 58 -21.53 -4.14 -10.25
N ARG A 59 -21.65 -2.88 -9.81
CA ARG A 59 -20.69 -1.83 -10.15
C ARG A 59 -19.58 -1.84 -9.12
N TRP A 60 -18.49 -2.51 -9.46
CA TRP A 60 -17.40 -2.85 -8.55
C TRP A 60 -16.92 -1.65 -7.70
N LEU A 61 -16.60 -0.53 -8.35
CA LEU A 61 -16.04 0.64 -7.66
C LEU A 61 -17.08 1.59 -7.06
N GLU A 62 -18.39 1.26 -7.05
CA GLU A 62 -19.36 2.03 -6.26
C GLU A 62 -19.11 1.86 -4.76
N ALA A 63 -18.72 0.66 -4.31
CA ALA A 63 -18.37 0.43 -2.91
C ALA A 63 -17.13 1.22 -2.45
N ALA A 64 -16.28 1.68 -3.37
CA ALA A 64 -15.03 2.36 -3.06
C ALA A 64 -15.20 3.73 -2.37
N SER A 65 -16.39 4.34 -2.41
CA SER A 65 -16.69 5.61 -1.75
C SER A 65 -17.31 5.46 -0.36
N SER A 66 -17.37 4.23 0.19
CA SER A 66 -18.03 3.98 1.48
C SER A 66 -17.39 2.81 2.24
N GLY A 67 -17.67 2.73 3.55
CA GLY A 67 -17.18 1.63 4.40
C GLY A 67 -15.67 1.43 4.29
N LEU A 68 -15.24 0.18 4.14
CA LEU A 68 -13.83 -0.18 3.95
C LEU A 68 -13.32 0.03 2.50
N GLY A 69 -14.22 0.32 1.56
CA GLY A 69 -13.95 0.37 0.13
C GLY A 69 -14.32 -0.91 -0.63
N ALA A 70 -14.05 -0.91 -1.93
CA ALA A 70 -14.35 -2.04 -2.81
C ALA A 70 -13.31 -3.17 -2.64
N PRO A 71 -13.71 -4.45 -2.63
CA PRO A 71 -12.77 -5.56 -2.52
C PRO A 71 -11.94 -5.74 -3.79
N ILE A 72 -10.85 -6.49 -3.69
CA ILE A 72 -10.11 -6.95 -4.87
C ILE A 72 -10.95 -8.04 -5.57
N PRO A 73 -11.29 -7.92 -6.87
CA PRO A 73 -12.06 -8.95 -7.56
C PRO A 73 -11.27 -10.25 -7.67
N ALA A 74 -11.92 -11.39 -7.43
CA ALA A 74 -11.28 -12.70 -7.44
C ALA A 74 -10.54 -13.00 -8.77
N GLN A 75 -11.14 -12.64 -9.91
CA GLN A 75 -10.51 -12.83 -11.22
C GLN A 75 -9.25 -11.97 -11.44
N VAL A 76 -9.14 -10.84 -10.73
CA VAL A 76 -7.92 -10.01 -10.73
C VAL A 76 -6.89 -10.64 -9.79
N ALA A 77 -7.32 -11.12 -8.62
CA ALA A 77 -6.45 -11.81 -7.68
C ALA A 77 -5.82 -13.08 -8.30
N ASP A 78 -6.58 -13.88 -9.04
CA ASP A 78 -6.08 -15.08 -9.72
C ASP A 78 -4.94 -14.79 -10.71
N LYS A 79 -4.96 -13.63 -11.37
CA LYS A 79 -3.90 -13.18 -12.29
C LYS A 79 -2.62 -12.73 -11.58
N LEU A 80 -2.72 -12.40 -10.30
CA LEU A 80 -1.63 -11.81 -9.52
C LEU A 80 -1.05 -12.78 -8.49
N ARG A 81 -1.85 -13.70 -7.97
CA ARG A 81 -1.49 -14.64 -6.90
C ARG A 81 -0.26 -15.46 -7.28
N GLY A 82 0.69 -15.57 -6.36
CA GLY A 82 1.95 -16.28 -6.56
C GLY A 82 3.01 -15.51 -7.35
N ARG A 83 2.69 -14.34 -7.94
CA ARG A 83 3.68 -13.48 -8.59
C ARG A 83 4.45 -12.66 -7.55
N THR A 84 5.75 -12.48 -7.78
CA THR A 84 6.61 -11.64 -6.96
C THR A 84 6.73 -10.23 -7.55
N PHE A 85 6.64 -9.22 -6.69
CA PHE A 85 6.76 -7.82 -7.04
C PHE A 85 7.95 -7.20 -6.32
N ARG A 86 8.70 -6.33 -6.99
CA ARG A 86 9.87 -5.65 -6.42
C ARG A 86 9.54 -4.60 -5.35
N ASN A 87 8.31 -4.08 -5.34
CA ASN A 87 7.74 -3.16 -4.37
C ASN A 87 6.24 -3.01 -4.65
N PHE A 88 5.53 -2.33 -3.76
CA PHE A 88 4.09 -2.15 -3.86
C PHE A 88 3.67 -1.28 -5.04
N ASP A 89 4.52 -0.36 -5.51
CA ASP A 89 4.22 0.44 -6.71
C ASP A 89 4.25 -0.42 -7.99
N HIS A 90 5.15 -1.40 -8.06
CA HIS A 90 5.13 -2.41 -9.11
C HIS A 90 3.85 -3.24 -9.04
N PHE A 91 3.48 -3.74 -7.85
CA PHE A 91 2.20 -4.44 -7.65
C PHE A 91 1.01 -3.59 -8.10
N ARG A 92 0.92 -2.33 -7.68
CA ARG A 92 -0.18 -1.42 -8.05
C ARG A 92 -0.28 -1.24 -9.56
N LYS A 93 0.84 -1.14 -10.27
CA LYS A 93 0.85 -1.04 -11.73
C LYS A 93 0.28 -2.31 -12.36
N GLU A 94 0.81 -3.47 -11.95
CA GLU A 94 0.39 -4.78 -12.45
C GLU A 94 -1.06 -5.11 -12.08
N PHE A 95 -1.54 -4.62 -10.94
CA PHE A 95 -2.93 -4.72 -10.53
C PHE A 95 -3.87 -4.06 -11.54
N TRP A 96 -3.58 -2.81 -11.95
CA TRP A 96 -4.41 -2.14 -12.95
C TRP A 96 -4.27 -2.77 -14.35
N LEU A 97 -3.10 -3.32 -14.69
CA LEU A 97 -2.96 -4.11 -15.93
C LEU A 97 -3.82 -5.39 -15.88
N ALA A 98 -3.85 -6.11 -14.76
CA ALA A 98 -4.70 -7.28 -14.59
C ALA A 98 -6.20 -6.93 -14.67
N VAL A 99 -6.62 -5.77 -14.14
CA VAL A 99 -7.97 -5.23 -14.35
C VAL A 99 -8.24 -4.98 -15.84
N SER A 100 -7.24 -4.50 -16.60
CA SER A 100 -7.38 -4.23 -18.03
C SER A 100 -7.68 -5.48 -18.87
N GLU A 101 -7.28 -6.65 -18.38
CA GLU A 101 -7.52 -7.96 -18.99
C GLU A 101 -8.89 -8.57 -18.63
N CYS A 102 -9.71 -7.86 -17.86
CA CYS A 102 -11.04 -8.30 -17.43
C CYS A 102 -12.10 -7.43 -18.14
N PRO A 103 -12.64 -7.85 -19.30
CA PRO A 103 -13.57 -7.04 -20.09
C PRO A 103 -14.81 -6.59 -19.31
N GLU A 104 -15.32 -7.45 -18.44
CA GLU A 104 -16.48 -7.18 -17.58
C GLU A 104 -16.23 -6.04 -16.59
N LEU A 105 -15.01 -5.93 -16.05
CA LEU A 105 -14.61 -4.80 -15.21
C LEU A 105 -14.35 -3.56 -16.06
N MET A 106 -13.62 -3.70 -17.17
CA MET A 106 -13.27 -2.60 -18.07
C MET A 106 -14.50 -1.91 -18.66
N SER A 107 -15.57 -2.66 -18.93
CA SER A 107 -16.84 -2.15 -19.45
C SER A 107 -17.50 -1.10 -18.55
N GLN A 108 -17.19 -1.11 -17.25
CA GLN A 108 -17.75 -0.17 -16.26
C GLN A 108 -17.11 1.22 -16.33
N PHE A 109 -15.99 1.38 -17.04
CA PHE A 109 -15.23 2.63 -17.10
C PHE A 109 -15.46 3.39 -18.41
N LYS A 110 -15.50 4.72 -18.32
CA LYS A 110 -15.40 5.59 -19.50
C LYS A 110 -14.05 5.41 -20.22
N LYS A 111 -14.02 5.69 -21.52
CA LYS A 111 -12.83 5.52 -22.40
C LYS A 111 -11.53 6.12 -21.85
N SER A 112 -11.59 7.31 -21.24
CA SER A 112 -10.38 7.91 -20.66
C SER A 112 -9.85 7.15 -19.45
N ASN A 113 -10.71 6.58 -18.61
CA ASN A 113 -10.27 5.72 -17.51
C ASN A 113 -9.76 4.37 -18.03
N GLN A 114 -10.41 3.78 -19.06
CA GLN A 114 -9.90 2.58 -19.73
C GLN A 114 -8.47 2.80 -20.24
N PHE A 115 -8.18 3.95 -20.87
CA PHE A 115 -6.83 4.28 -21.32
C PHE A 115 -5.81 4.32 -20.17
N HIS A 116 -6.15 4.87 -19.01
CA HIS A 116 -5.24 4.86 -17.87
C HIS A 116 -4.97 3.44 -17.35
N ILE A 117 -6.02 2.63 -17.22
CA ILE A 117 -5.94 1.26 -16.73
C ILE A 117 -5.07 0.40 -17.67
N LEU A 118 -5.25 0.53 -18.99
CA LEU A 118 -4.42 -0.14 -20.02
C LEU A 118 -2.93 0.23 -19.94
N ASN A 119 -2.59 1.38 -19.36
CA ASN A 119 -1.21 1.81 -19.14
C ASN A 119 -0.72 1.49 -17.71
N GLY A 120 -1.46 0.67 -16.95
CA GLY A 120 -1.14 0.30 -15.57
C GLY A 120 -1.36 1.42 -14.55
N ASN A 121 -2.16 2.42 -14.88
CA ASN A 121 -2.45 3.53 -13.98
C ASN A 121 -3.84 3.39 -13.36
N ALA A 122 -3.96 3.79 -12.10
CA ALA A 122 -5.24 3.89 -11.43
C ALA A 122 -6.20 4.83 -12.18
N PRO A 123 -7.47 4.46 -12.37
CA PRO A 123 -8.45 5.34 -12.97
C PRO A 123 -8.73 6.56 -12.07
N PHE A 124 -9.26 7.63 -12.65
CA PHE A 124 -9.68 8.80 -11.90
C PHE A 124 -11.01 8.57 -11.19
N ASN A 125 -11.13 9.08 -9.96
CA ASN A 125 -12.42 9.19 -9.27
C ASN A 125 -13.32 10.22 -9.96
N ILE A 126 -14.61 10.17 -9.65
CA ILE A 126 -15.54 11.28 -9.98
C ILE A 126 -15.13 12.56 -9.22
N PRO A 127 -15.44 13.76 -9.72
CA PRO A 127 -14.98 15.01 -9.13
C PRO A 127 -15.28 15.17 -7.63
N SER A 128 -16.46 14.76 -7.17
CA SER A 128 -16.91 14.85 -5.77
C SER A 128 -16.13 13.95 -4.80
N GLU A 129 -15.38 12.98 -5.32
CA GLU A 129 -14.62 11.98 -4.56
C GLU A 129 -13.11 12.26 -4.54
N ARG A 130 -12.68 13.39 -5.10
CA ARG A 130 -11.28 13.85 -5.14
C ARG A 130 -11.01 14.81 -3.99
N VAL A 131 -9.76 14.86 -3.51
CA VAL A 131 -9.34 15.80 -2.47
C VAL A 131 -7.98 16.39 -2.85
N GLY A 132 -7.95 17.70 -3.12
CA GLY A 132 -6.74 18.42 -3.54
C GLY A 132 -6.09 17.82 -4.79
N GLY A 133 -4.79 17.52 -4.70
CA GLY A 133 -4.01 16.88 -5.78
C GLY A 133 -4.31 15.40 -5.99
N ARG A 134 -4.94 14.72 -5.01
CA ARG A 134 -5.25 13.29 -5.07
C ARG A 134 -6.59 13.09 -5.78
N LYS A 135 -6.56 12.42 -6.93
CA LYS A 135 -7.71 12.34 -7.86
C LYS A 135 -8.01 10.93 -8.40
N ARG A 136 -7.18 9.93 -8.05
CA ARG A 136 -7.25 8.57 -8.58
C ARG A 136 -7.61 7.61 -7.46
N PHE A 137 -8.21 6.48 -7.82
CA PHE A 137 -8.45 5.39 -6.86
C PHE A 137 -7.14 4.94 -6.20
N GLU A 138 -7.23 4.61 -4.93
CA GLU A 138 -6.10 4.22 -4.09
C GLU A 138 -6.34 2.82 -3.53
N ILE A 139 -5.27 2.03 -3.41
CA ILE A 139 -5.33 0.72 -2.74
C ILE A 139 -4.96 0.96 -1.27
N HIS A 140 -5.88 0.59 -0.40
CA HIS A 140 -5.80 0.69 1.05
C HIS A 140 -5.59 -0.69 1.66
N HIS A 141 -4.74 -0.78 2.68
CA HIS A 141 -4.58 -1.98 3.51
C HIS A 141 -5.51 -1.88 4.72
N ILE A 142 -6.40 -2.86 4.91
CA ILE A 142 -7.35 -2.92 6.02
C ILE A 142 -6.59 -2.97 7.35
N ASP A 143 -5.68 -3.94 7.45
CA ASP A 143 -4.71 -4.06 8.53
C ASP A 143 -3.53 -3.18 8.16
N PHE A 144 -3.26 -2.15 8.97
CA PHE A 144 -2.22 -1.21 8.62
C PHE A 144 -0.86 -1.88 8.61
N ILE A 145 -0.07 -1.60 7.57
CA ILE A 145 1.31 -2.09 7.46
C ILE A 145 2.14 -1.66 8.68
N ARG A 146 1.88 -0.45 9.23
CA ARG A 146 2.54 0.00 10.48
C ARG A 146 2.22 -0.89 11.69
N ASP A 147 1.10 -1.60 11.67
CA ASP A 147 0.66 -2.49 12.74
C ASP A 147 0.94 -3.96 12.41
N GLY A 148 1.79 -4.22 11.40
CA GLY A 148 2.18 -5.58 10.99
C GLY A 148 1.32 -6.19 9.89
N GLY A 149 0.43 -5.41 9.27
CA GLY A 149 -0.40 -5.87 8.15
C GLY A 149 0.42 -6.30 6.92
N GLU A 150 -0.04 -7.35 6.25
CA GLU A 150 0.62 -7.90 5.08
C GLU A 150 0.54 -6.96 3.87
N VAL A 151 1.68 -6.72 3.23
CA VAL A 151 1.79 -5.74 2.13
C VAL A 151 1.15 -6.24 0.84
N TYR A 152 1.16 -7.55 0.60
CA TYR A 152 0.78 -8.17 -0.69
C TYR A 152 -0.38 -9.18 -0.57
N ASP A 153 -1.05 -9.27 0.57
CA ASP A 153 -2.29 -10.04 0.70
C ASP A 153 -3.47 -9.24 0.14
N MET A 154 -4.02 -9.69 -0.98
CA MET A 154 -5.14 -9.05 -1.66
C MET A 154 -6.46 -9.15 -0.88
N ASP A 155 -6.60 -10.10 0.05
CA ASP A 155 -7.77 -10.20 0.93
C ASP A 155 -7.77 -9.08 1.98
N LYS A 156 -6.59 -8.53 2.26
CA LYS A 156 -6.36 -7.39 3.16
C LYS A 156 -6.32 -6.04 2.45
N MET A 157 -6.68 -6.01 1.17
CA MET A 157 -6.70 -4.79 0.37
C MET A 157 -8.12 -4.37 0.00
N ARG A 158 -8.30 -3.05 -0.13
CA ARG A 158 -9.52 -2.40 -0.63
C ARG A 158 -9.18 -1.27 -1.58
N VAL A 159 -9.93 -1.15 -2.67
CA VAL A 159 -9.87 0.01 -3.56
C VAL A 159 -10.80 1.10 -3.02
N ASN A 160 -10.25 2.29 -2.84
CA ASN A 160 -10.95 3.42 -2.25
C ASN A 160 -10.90 4.66 -3.14
N THR A 161 -11.93 5.50 -3.02
CA THR A 161 -11.81 6.90 -3.43
C THR A 161 -10.91 7.63 -2.46
N VAL A 162 -10.33 8.74 -2.93
CA VAL A 162 -9.46 9.57 -2.09
C VAL A 162 -10.21 10.07 -0.86
N LYS A 163 -11.47 10.51 -1.06
CA LYS A 163 -12.31 11.01 0.03
C LYS A 163 -12.59 9.92 1.07
N ASN A 164 -12.99 8.72 0.66
CA ASN A 164 -13.25 7.63 1.60
C ASN A 164 -11.96 7.17 2.30
N HIS A 165 -10.85 7.09 1.58
CA HIS A 165 -9.56 6.71 2.16
C HIS A 165 -9.12 7.67 3.27
N ILE A 166 -9.30 8.99 3.07
CA ILE A 166 -9.06 9.98 4.12
C ILE A 166 -9.99 9.75 5.31
N SER A 167 -11.29 9.55 5.06
CA SER A 167 -12.28 9.28 6.12
C SER A 167 -11.91 8.08 6.99
N ILE A 168 -11.47 6.97 6.38
CA ILE A 168 -11.04 5.76 7.10
C ILE A 168 -9.85 6.06 8.04
N HIS A 169 -8.91 6.91 7.63
CA HIS A 169 -7.75 7.28 8.44
C HIS A 169 -8.05 8.36 9.48
N SER A 170 -9.06 9.21 9.27
CA SER A 170 -9.46 10.25 10.23
C SER A 170 -10.33 9.72 11.37
N ASN A 171 -11.00 8.59 11.18
CA ASN A 171 -11.88 7.97 12.20
C ASN A 171 -11.17 6.91 13.05
N LYS A 172 -9.84 6.88 13.08
CA LYS A 172 -9.01 5.97 13.87
C LYS A 172 -8.10 6.73 14.83
#